data_AF-A0A7C4ZM37-F1
#
_entry.id   AF-A0A7C4ZM37-F1
#
_cell.length_a   1.000
_cell.length_b   1.000
_cell.length_c   1.000
_cell.angle_alpha   90.00
_cell.angle_beta   90.00
_cell.angle_gamma   90.00
#
_symmetry.space_group_name_H-M   'P 1'
#
loop_
_entity.id
_entity.type
_entity.pdbx_description
1 polymer ?
#
loop_
_entity_poly.entity_id
_entity_poly.type
_entity_poly.pdbx_seq_one_letter_code
_entity_poly.pdbx_strand_id
1 'polypeptide(L)'
;METVGYSERGIINALFYEITYSPASESLLDALLSRVRFPFLNEIIPPVFEAEILIEQSFSDFGDADVLALINTGRNKISIFMEAKVKLSQASQWTIKKEFRKFINGRSLIEATSKHSSNLFTQLYYKARMVSCLRQHGISTLQSGIEFPKNSSKKMIRKIGTNPVVMKAVKRLSSYLEATYYVAIVPELSATLDRFFKDELAQVSLVDYPEWNVRSYGYLAWSDIKSFCDENRLEKTLRVFELNEGQIY
;
A
#
# COMPACT_ATOMS: atom_id res chain seq x y z
N MET A 1 -28.78 9.12 10.77
CA MET A 1 -27.73 8.35 11.47
C MET A 1 -26.41 8.70 10.80
N GLU A 2 -25.38 8.99 11.57
CA GLU A 2 -24.06 9.36 11.08
C GLU A 2 -23.03 8.32 11.52
N THR A 3 -22.17 7.92 10.59
CA THR A 3 -21.09 6.96 10.83
C THR A 3 -19.81 7.56 10.27
N VAL A 4 -18.79 7.72 11.12
CA VAL A 4 -17.50 8.29 10.77
C VAL A 4 -16.37 7.38 11.26
N GLY A 5 -15.39 7.14 10.40
CA GLY A 5 -14.24 6.27 10.70
C GLY A 5 -13.08 7.04 11.33
N TYR A 6 -12.28 6.35 12.15
CA TYR A 6 -11.07 6.90 12.74
C TYR A 6 -9.82 6.39 12.01
N SER A 7 -8.74 7.20 11.99
CA SER A 7 -7.43 6.89 11.40
C SER A 7 -7.41 6.75 9.87
N GLU A 8 -6.26 6.35 9.31
CA GLU A 8 -6.11 5.99 7.90
C GLU A 8 -7.17 4.99 7.44
N ARG A 9 -7.49 4.00 8.28
CA ARG A 9 -8.45 2.94 7.98
C ARG A 9 -9.86 3.49 7.81
N GLY A 10 -10.24 4.48 8.63
CA GLY A 10 -11.53 5.15 8.51
C GLY A 10 -11.68 5.87 7.17
N ILE A 11 -10.64 6.60 6.76
CA ILE A 11 -10.63 7.34 5.50
C ILE A 11 -10.64 6.38 4.31
N ILE A 12 -9.79 5.35 4.31
CA ILE A 12 -9.72 4.34 3.24
C ILE A 12 -11.07 3.62 3.09
N ASN A 13 -11.67 3.17 4.20
CA ASN A 13 -12.97 2.52 4.15
C ASN A 13 -14.03 3.47 3.56
N ALA A 14 -14.13 4.70 4.06
CA ALA A 14 -15.10 5.68 3.56
C ALA A 14 -14.91 5.97 2.06
N LEU A 15 -13.66 6.22 1.64
CA LEU A 15 -13.30 6.51 0.25
C LEU A 15 -13.74 5.41 -0.70
N PHE A 16 -13.32 4.16 -0.44
CA PHE A 16 -13.59 3.07 -1.37
C PHE A 16 -15.06 2.64 -1.33
N TYR A 17 -15.73 2.66 -0.18
CA TYR A 17 -17.18 2.41 -0.15
C TYR A 17 -17.97 3.48 -0.89
N GLU A 18 -17.62 4.77 -0.73
CA GLU A 18 -18.31 5.85 -1.43
C GLU A 18 -18.09 5.78 -2.94
N ILE A 19 -16.87 5.45 -3.39
CA ILE A 19 -16.58 5.16 -4.80
C ILE A 19 -17.42 3.96 -5.28
N THR A 20 -17.39 2.83 -4.58
CA THR A 20 -18.08 1.60 -5.00
C THR A 20 -19.59 1.78 -5.14
N TYR A 21 -20.23 2.53 -4.24
CA TYR A 21 -21.67 2.76 -4.25
C TYR A 21 -22.10 3.98 -5.07
N SER A 22 -21.16 4.69 -5.70
CA SER A 22 -21.48 5.76 -6.65
C SER A 22 -21.95 5.19 -7.98
N PRO A 23 -22.93 5.83 -8.67
CA PRO A 23 -23.25 5.51 -10.06
C PRO A 23 -22.08 5.70 -11.03
N ALA A 24 -21.05 6.44 -10.62
CA ALA A 24 -19.83 6.72 -11.38
C ALA A 24 -18.61 5.94 -10.83
N SER A 25 -18.82 4.76 -10.24
CA SER A 25 -17.79 4.01 -9.51
C SER A 25 -16.50 3.77 -10.32
N GLU A 26 -16.62 3.31 -11.57
CA GLU A 26 -15.48 3.04 -12.46
C GLU A 26 -14.69 4.31 -12.77
N SER A 27 -15.37 5.41 -13.15
CA SER A 27 -14.70 6.66 -13.50
C SER A 27 -14.09 7.36 -12.29
N LEU A 28 -14.70 7.23 -11.11
CA LEU A 28 -14.12 7.72 -9.85
C LEU A 28 -12.89 6.93 -9.44
N LEU A 29 -12.91 5.60 -9.60
CA LEU A 29 -11.74 4.77 -9.34
C LEU A 29 -10.59 5.12 -10.31
N ASP A 30 -10.88 5.25 -11.60
CA ASP A 30 -9.90 5.64 -12.61
C ASP A 30 -9.32 7.04 -12.31
N ALA A 31 -10.17 8.00 -11.97
CA ALA A 31 -9.77 9.35 -11.58
C ALA A 31 -8.90 9.35 -10.30
N LEU A 32 -9.21 8.55 -9.28
CA LEU A 32 -8.37 8.38 -8.10
C LEU A 32 -7.00 7.78 -8.46
N LEU A 33 -6.99 6.69 -9.23
CA LEU A 33 -5.76 6.01 -9.64
C LEU A 33 -4.86 6.90 -10.52
N SER A 34 -5.45 7.78 -11.33
CA SER A 34 -4.72 8.77 -12.13
C SER A 34 -3.94 9.80 -11.29
N ARG A 35 -4.29 9.95 -10.00
CA ARG A 35 -3.56 10.81 -9.06
C ARG A 35 -2.29 10.15 -8.54
N VAL A 36 -2.20 8.83 -8.59
CA VAL A 36 -1.03 8.10 -8.11
C VAL A 36 0.17 8.44 -9.00
N ARG A 37 1.28 8.80 -8.36
CA ARG A 37 2.54 9.08 -9.06
C ARG A 37 3.43 7.85 -9.01
N PHE A 38 3.84 7.38 -10.19
CA PHE A 38 4.81 6.30 -10.35
C PHE A 38 6.11 6.87 -10.94
N PRO A 39 7.05 7.33 -10.08
CA PRO A 39 8.21 8.08 -10.52
C PRO A 39 9.21 7.25 -11.36
N PHE A 40 9.04 5.93 -11.42
CA PHE A 40 9.93 5.01 -12.13
C PHE A 40 9.26 4.28 -13.29
N LEU A 41 7.97 4.55 -13.54
CA LEU A 41 7.26 4.03 -14.70
C LEU A 41 7.28 5.09 -15.79
N ASN A 42 7.59 4.63 -17.01
CA ASN A 42 7.49 5.47 -18.21
C ASN A 42 6.07 5.46 -18.80
N GLU A 43 5.22 4.54 -18.34
CA GLU A 43 3.87 4.33 -18.85
C GLU A 43 2.83 4.57 -17.75
N ILE A 44 1.68 5.11 -18.15
CA ILE A 44 0.52 5.33 -17.27
C ILE A 44 -0.20 4.00 -17.07
N ILE A 45 -0.74 3.75 -15.89
CA ILE A 45 -1.62 2.60 -15.66
C ILE A 45 -2.80 2.69 -16.63
N PRO A 46 -3.08 1.66 -17.45
CA PRO A 46 -4.20 1.70 -18.38
C PRO A 46 -5.54 1.89 -17.66
N PRO A 47 -6.55 2.46 -18.34
CA PRO A 47 -7.86 2.67 -17.74
C PRO A 47 -8.47 1.41 -17.15
N VAL A 48 -9.21 1.58 -16.06
CA VAL A 48 -9.94 0.49 -15.40
C VAL A 48 -11.10 0.02 -16.28
N PHE A 49 -11.15 -1.28 -16.60
CA PHE A 49 -12.32 -1.92 -17.21
C PHE A 49 -13.19 -2.63 -16.16
N GLU A 50 -12.56 -3.33 -15.23
CA GLU A 50 -13.22 -3.97 -14.09
C GLU A 50 -12.25 -3.95 -12.90
N ALA A 51 -12.76 -3.79 -11.68
CA ALA A 51 -11.94 -3.83 -10.48
C ALA A 51 -12.63 -4.55 -9.33
N GLU A 52 -11.85 -5.33 -8.57
CA GLU A 52 -12.22 -5.81 -7.24
C GLU A 52 -11.31 -5.14 -6.21
N ILE A 53 -11.90 -4.51 -5.19
CA ILE A 53 -11.17 -3.85 -4.10
C ILE A 53 -11.31 -4.69 -2.84
N LEU A 54 -10.19 -5.08 -2.24
CA LEU A 54 -10.14 -5.69 -0.91
C LEU A 54 -9.54 -4.70 0.08
N ILE A 55 -10.31 -4.34 1.10
CA ILE A 55 -9.92 -3.39 2.15
C ILE A 55 -9.52 -4.16 3.41
N GLU A 56 -8.42 -3.74 4.04
CA GLU A 56 -7.88 -4.35 5.26
C GLU A 56 -7.67 -5.88 5.13
N GLN A 57 -7.33 -6.35 3.93
CA GLN A 57 -7.16 -7.77 3.65
C GLN A 57 -5.90 -8.29 4.33
N SER A 58 -6.09 -9.23 5.26
CA SER A 58 -4.96 -9.91 5.89
C SER A 58 -4.24 -10.85 4.94
N PHE A 59 -2.91 -10.84 5.00
CA PHE A 59 -2.03 -11.82 4.39
C PHE A 59 -1.17 -12.53 5.46
N SER A 60 -1.74 -12.77 6.64
CA SER A 60 -1.11 -13.50 7.74
C SER A 60 0.26 -12.89 8.11
N ASP A 61 1.35 -13.67 8.03
CA ASP A 61 2.67 -13.14 8.35
C ASP A 61 3.15 -12.07 7.36
N PHE A 62 2.52 -11.87 6.21
CA PHE A 62 2.91 -10.79 5.28
C PHE A 62 2.24 -9.45 5.61
N GLY A 63 1.55 -9.38 6.75
CA GLY A 63 0.81 -8.20 7.20
C GLY A 63 -0.51 -8.04 6.48
N ASP A 64 -1.29 -7.07 6.93
CA ASP A 64 -2.54 -6.69 6.27
C ASP A 64 -2.22 -5.65 5.19
N ALA A 65 -3.02 -5.60 4.12
CA ALA A 65 -2.95 -4.51 3.16
C ALA A 65 -4.11 -3.56 3.45
N ASP A 66 -3.85 -2.26 3.57
CA ASP A 66 -4.94 -1.29 3.73
C ASP A 66 -5.87 -1.36 2.51
N VAL A 67 -5.30 -1.46 1.31
CA VAL A 67 -6.04 -1.75 0.07
C VAL A 67 -5.26 -2.71 -0.82
N LEU A 68 -5.96 -3.68 -1.40
CA LEU A 68 -5.55 -4.40 -2.60
C LEU A 68 -6.59 -4.16 -3.70
N ALA A 69 -6.19 -3.46 -4.76
CA ALA A 69 -6.99 -3.34 -5.98
C ALA A 69 -6.55 -4.42 -6.99
N LEU A 70 -7.49 -5.26 -7.42
CA LEU A 70 -7.32 -6.23 -8.49
C LEU A 70 -8.02 -5.67 -9.72
N ILE A 71 -7.24 -5.24 -10.72
CA ILE A 71 -7.74 -4.45 -11.85
C ILE A 71 -7.56 -5.25 -13.14
N ASN A 72 -8.65 -5.40 -13.87
CA ASN A 72 -8.64 -5.81 -15.27
C ASN A 72 -8.70 -4.54 -16.13
N THR A 73 -7.73 -4.39 -17.02
CA THR A 73 -7.62 -3.24 -17.95
C THR A 73 -8.21 -3.57 -19.34
N GLY A 74 -8.89 -4.72 -19.46
CA GLY A 74 -9.33 -5.30 -20.73
C GLY A 74 -8.20 -5.97 -21.53
N ARG A 75 -6.94 -5.62 -21.28
CA ARG A 75 -5.75 -6.24 -21.89
C ARG A 75 -4.93 -7.04 -20.90
N ASN A 76 -4.71 -6.46 -19.72
CA ASN A 76 -3.87 -7.01 -18.68
C ASN A 76 -4.61 -7.06 -17.34
N LYS A 77 -4.20 -8.00 -16.48
CA LYS A 77 -4.67 -8.12 -15.09
C LYS A 77 -3.57 -7.73 -14.11
N ILE A 78 -3.75 -6.57 -13.48
CA ILE A 78 -2.76 -5.97 -12.59
C ILE A 78 -3.26 -5.94 -11.15
N SER A 79 -2.33 -5.85 -10.21
CA SER A 79 -2.62 -5.65 -8.79
C SER A 79 -1.95 -4.37 -8.26
N ILE A 80 -2.64 -3.63 -7.39
CA ILE A 80 -2.08 -2.47 -6.71
C ILE A 80 -2.29 -2.65 -5.21
N PHE A 81 -1.19 -2.79 -4.47
CA PHE A 81 -1.20 -2.71 -3.01
C PHE A 81 -1.05 -1.25 -2.61
N MET A 82 -1.93 -0.76 -1.75
CA MET A 82 -1.80 0.58 -1.15
C MET A 82 -1.63 0.42 0.36
N GLU A 83 -0.60 1.06 0.89
CA GLU A 83 -0.30 1.10 2.32
C GLU A 83 -0.35 2.55 2.78
N ALA A 84 -1.24 2.81 3.73
CA ALA A 84 -1.51 4.13 4.25
C ALA A 84 -0.81 4.34 5.59
N LYS A 85 -0.37 5.57 5.82
CA LYS A 85 0.11 6.03 7.13
C LYS A 85 -0.47 7.41 7.40
N VAL A 86 -0.66 7.70 8.68
CA VAL A 86 -1.00 9.04 9.18
C VAL A 86 0.05 9.46 10.20
N LYS A 87 0.10 10.75 10.50
CA LYS A 87 0.91 11.30 11.58
C LYS A 87 0.18 11.01 12.89
N LEU A 88 0.89 10.42 13.84
CA LEU A 88 0.36 10.24 15.19
C LEU A 88 0.21 11.62 15.85
N SER A 89 -0.90 11.85 16.54
CA SER A 89 -1.19 13.13 17.21
C SER A 89 -0.12 13.57 18.22
N GLN A 90 0.64 12.62 18.78
CA GLN A 90 1.73 12.87 19.71
C GLN A 90 3.10 13.09 19.04
N ALA A 91 3.22 12.77 17.74
CA ALA A 91 4.46 12.95 17.01
C ALA A 91 4.54 14.37 16.46
N SER A 92 5.61 15.09 16.82
CA SER A 92 5.83 16.45 16.30
C SER A 92 5.91 16.47 14.77
N GLN A 93 6.41 15.40 14.15
CA GLN A 93 6.50 15.24 12.69
C GLN A 93 6.55 13.76 12.27
N TRP A 94 5.75 13.42 11.26
CA TRP A 94 5.93 12.22 10.42
C TRP A 94 6.58 12.67 9.11
N THR A 95 7.59 11.95 8.61
CA THR A 95 8.11 12.19 7.25
C THR A 95 8.50 10.88 6.58
N ILE A 96 8.34 10.80 5.27
CA ILE A 96 8.68 9.63 4.46
C ILE A 96 10.16 9.26 4.63
N LYS A 97 11.02 10.27 4.72
CA LYS A 97 12.46 10.12 4.93
C LYS A 97 12.80 9.53 6.30
N LYS A 98 12.08 9.94 7.37
CA LYS A 98 12.26 9.36 8.70
C LYS A 98 11.79 7.91 8.71
N GLU A 99 10.67 7.58 8.07
CA GLU A 99 10.20 6.20 7.96
C GLU A 99 11.16 5.33 7.16
N PHE A 100 11.72 5.83 6.07
CA PHE A 100 12.71 5.11 5.29
C PHE A 100 14.00 4.88 6.07
N ARG A 101 14.49 5.90 6.77
CA ARG A 101 15.65 5.75 7.67
C ARG A 101 15.41 4.72 8.76
N LYS A 102 14.21 4.65 9.35
CA LYS A 102 13.87 3.60 10.33
C LYS A 102 13.93 2.21 9.69
N PHE A 103 13.43 2.04 8.48
CA PHE A 103 13.53 0.79 7.72
C PHE A 103 14.99 0.38 7.48
N ILE A 104 15.83 1.31 6.99
CA ILE A 104 17.25 1.05 6.75
C ILE A 104 18.02 0.84 8.05
N ASN A 105 17.76 1.61 9.11
CA ASN A 105 18.49 1.51 10.38
C ASN A 105 18.05 0.32 11.22
N GLY A 106 16.80 -0.14 11.06
CA GLY A 106 16.34 -1.43 11.59
C GLY A 106 17.20 -2.60 11.11
N ARG A 107 17.97 -2.41 10.02
CA ARG A 107 19.03 -3.33 9.56
C ARG A 107 20.17 -3.54 10.57
N SER A 108 20.43 -2.56 11.45
CA SER A 108 21.64 -2.50 12.28
C SER A 108 21.45 -2.90 13.75
N LEU A 109 20.20 -3.02 14.24
CA LEU A 109 19.90 -3.26 15.65
C LEU A 109 19.11 -4.56 15.81
N ILE A 110 19.77 -5.59 16.34
CA ILE A 110 19.21 -6.91 16.67
C ILE A 110 17.96 -6.81 17.59
N GLU A 111 17.79 -5.71 18.32
CA GLU A 111 16.69 -5.47 19.26
C GLU A 111 15.47 -4.73 18.67
N ALA A 112 15.52 -4.27 17.41
CA ALA A 112 14.49 -3.38 16.84
C ALA A 112 13.24 -4.10 16.26
N THR A 113 13.20 -5.43 16.34
CA THR A 113 12.30 -6.26 15.52
C THR A 113 10.81 -6.23 15.92
N SER A 114 10.45 -5.67 17.08
CA SER A 114 9.03 -5.48 17.47
C SER A 114 8.46 -4.10 17.15
N LYS A 115 9.31 -3.07 16.94
CA LYS A 115 8.88 -1.66 16.78
C LYS A 115 8.74 -1.19 15.33
N HIS A 116 9.05 -2.03 14.34
CA HIS A 116 9.09 -1.63 12.92
C HIS A 116 8.22 -2.47 11.98
N SER A 117 7.42 -3.41 12.49
CA SER A 117 6.50 -4.16 11.63
C SER A 117 5.46 -3.24 10.97
N SER A 118 4.99 -2.19 11.66
CA SER A 118 4.06 -1.20 11.13
C SER A 118 4.72 -0.12 10.25
N ASN A 119 6.05 -0.16 10.07
CA ASN A 119 6.72 0.78 9.18
C ASN A 119 6.27 0.56 7.74
N LEU A 120 6.05 1.67 7.03
CA LEU A 120 5.59 1.68 5.64
C LEU A 120 6.42 0.79 4.72
N PHE A 121 7.74 0.97 4.70
CA PHE A 121 8.62 0.23 3.78
C PHE A 121 8.76 -1.24 4.17
N THR A 122 8.66 -1.58 5.46
CA THR A 122 8.55 -2.97 5.91
C THR A 122 7.31 -3.64 5.33
N GLN A 123 6.14 -2.99 5.40
CA GLN A 123 4.87 -3.54 4.89
C GLN A 123 4.91 -3.70 3.37
N LEU A 124 5.35 -2.67 2.64
CA LEU A 124 5.49 -2.74 1.17
C LEU A 124 6.47 -3.85 0.76
N TYR A 125 7.60 -3.98 1.46
CA TYR A 125 8.56 -5.06 1.23
C TYR A 125 7.95 -6.44 1.47
N TYR A 126 7.12 -6.61 2.50
CA TYR A 126 6.44 -7.89 2.76
C TYR A 126 5.50 -8.26 1.60
N LYS A 127 4.77 -7.29 1.03
CA LYS A 127 3.93 -7.53 -0.16
C LYS A 127 4.79 -7.88 -1.37
N ALA A 128 5.91 -7.19 -1.57
CA ALA A 128 6.84 -7.48 -2.67
C ALA A 128 7.38 -8.92 -2.61
N ARG A 129 7.85 -9.36 -1.44
CA ARG A 129 8.31 -10.74 -1.21
C ARG A 129 7.21 -11.76 -1.42
N MET A 130 6.01 -11.51 -0.88
CA MET A 130 4.85 -12.40 -1.03
C MET A 130 4.47 -12.59 -2.50
N VAL A 131 4.33 -11.48 -3.24
CA VAL A 131 3.95 -11.46 -4.66
C VAL A 131 5.01 -12.16 -5.51
N SER A 132 6.29 -11.89 -5.26
CA SER A 132 7.37 -12.54 -6.00
C SER A 132 7.37 -14.05 -5.79
N CYS A 133 7.25 -14.53 -4.55
CA CYS A 133 7.12 -15.95 -4.26
C CYS A 133 5.87 -16.56 -4.91
N LEU A 134 4.73 -15.87 -4.85
CA LEU A 134 3.50 -16.35 -5.47
C LEU A 134 3.68 -16.53 -6.99
N ARG A 135 4.32 -15.56 -7.64
CA ARG A 135 4.60 -15.56 -9.08
C ARG A 135 5.56 -16.68 -9.50
N GLN A 136 6.62 -16.92 -8.72
CA GLN A 136 7.70 -17.84 -9.09
C GLN A 136 7.48 -19.28 -8.62
N HIS A 137 6.85 -19.46 -7.46
CA HIS A 137 6.81 -20.74 -6.75
C HIS A 137 5.39 -21.16 -6.33
N GLY A 138 4.39 -20.32 -6.60
CA GLY A 138 2.99 -20.62 -6.31
C GLY A 138 2.62 -20.60 -4.83
N ILE A 139 1.35 -20.90 -4.58
CA ILE A 139 0.71 -20.81 -3.26
C ILE A 139 1.30 -21.79 -2.25
N SER A 140 1.65 -23.01 -2.68
CA SER A 140 2.18 -24.05 -1.78
C SER A 140 3.46 -23.60 -1.07
N THR A 141 4.33 -22.87 -1.78
CA THR A 141 5.56 -22.31 -1.21
C THR A 141 5.26 -21.23 -0.18
N LEU A 142 4.28 -20.35 -0.42
CA LEU A 142 3.83 -19.37 0.58
C LEU A 142 3.25 -20.03 1.85
N GLN A 143 2.62 -21.19 1.71
CA GLN A 143 2.10 -21.95 2.86
C GLN A 143 3.22 -22.62 3.66
N SER A 144 4.21 -23.21 2.97
CA SER A 144 5.39 -23.80 3.60
C SER A 144 6.28 -22.76 4.27
N GLY A 145 6.34 -21.56 3.68
CA GLY A 145 7.02 -20.37 4.18
C GLY A 145 8.21 -19.95 3.36
N ILE A 146 8.51 -18.65 3.40
CA ILE A 146 9.68 -18.07 2.75
C ILE A 146 10.61 -17.43 3.78
N GLU A 147 11.90 -17.49 3.51
CA GLU A 147 12.93 -16.91 4.37
C GLU A 147 13.08 -15.40 4.13
N PHE A 148 13.03 -14.63 5.22
CA PHE A 148 13.27 -13.20 5.27
C PHE A 148 14.68 -12.93 5.82
N PRO A 149 15.37 -11.91 5.30
CA PRO A 149 16.64 -11.46 5.86
C PRO A 149 16.52 -11.21 7.36
N LYS A 150 17.53 -11.65 8.14
CA LYS A 150 17.55 -11.57 9.60
C LYS A 150 17.20 -10.17 10.14
N ASN A 151 17.58 -9.12 9.42
CA ASN A 151 17.39 -7.75 9.88
C ASN A 151 16.13 -7.08 9.30
N SER A 152 15.28 -7.82 8.57
CA SER A 152 14.05 -7.32 7.94
C SER A 152 12.77 -7.71 8.68
N SER A 153 12.88 -8.63 9.64
CA SER A 153 11.73 -9.26 10.28
C SER A 153 12.11 -9.96 11.58
N LYS A 154 11.24 -9.89 12.61
CA LYS A 154 11.32 -10.76 13.81
C LYS A 154 11.20 -12.24 13.46
N LYS A 155 10.37 -12.55 12.47
CA LYS A 155 10.09 -13.92 12.02
C LYS A 155 10.90 -14.17 10.76
N MET A 156 11.92 -15.01 10.84
CA MET A 156 12.75 -15.36 9.69
C MET A 156 11.96 -16.14 8.64
N ILE A 157 11.00 -16.97 9.02
CA ILE A 157 10.16 -17.71 8.08
C ILE A 157 8.73 -17.17 8.15
N ARG A 158 8.27 -16.52 7.08
CA ARG A 158 6.91 -15.98 6.99
C ARG A 158 6.04 -16.88 6.12
N LYS A 159 4.81 -17.15 6.58
CA LYS A 159 3.84 -18.05 5.96
C LYS A 159 2.50 -17.36 5.77
N ILE A 160 1.81 -17.72 4.70
CA ILE A 160 0.44 -17.27 4.46
C ILE A 160 -0.58 -18.04 5.32
N GLY A 161 -0.18 -19.22 5.82
CA GLY A 161 -1.01 -20.11 6.63
C GLY A 161 -2.06 -20.86 5.80
N THR A 162 -3.10 -21.33 6.48
CA THR A 162 -4.19 -22.14 5.89
C THR A 162 -5.57 -21.52 6.11
N ASN A 163 -5.63 -20.29 6.65
CA ASN A 163 -6.90 -19.60 6.89
C ASN A 163 -7.69 -19.46 5.58
N PRO A 164 -8.94 -19.97 5.50
CA PRO A 164 -9.70 -19.98 4.25
C PRO A 164 -9.94 -18.60 3.62
N VAL A 165 -10.10 -17.54 4.43
CA VAL A 165 -10.33 -16.17 3.95
C VAL A 165 -9.05 -15.63 3.31
N VAL A 166 -7.91 -15.79 3.99
CA VAL A 166 -6.60 -15.40 3.44
C VAL A 166 -6.31 -16.17 2.15
N MET A 167 -6.56 -17.49 2.15
CA MET A 167 -6.35 -18.33 0.98
C MET A 167 -7.24 -17.93 -0.20
N LYS A 168 -8.48 -17.49 0.05
CA LYS A 168 -9.37 -16.97 -1.00
C LYS A 168 -8.81 -15.68 -1.61
N ALA A 169 -8.31 -14.76 -0.79
CA ALA A 169 -7.69 -13.52 -1.28
C ALA A 169 -6.43 -13.79 -2.11
N VAL A 170 -5.57 -14.72 -1.66
CA VAL A 170 -4.33 -15.10 -2.38
C VAL A 170 -4.65 -15.78 -3.72
N LYS A 171 -5.66 -16.64 -3.76
CA LYS A 171 -6.15 -17.25 -5.01
C LYS A 171 -6.73 -16.22 -5.99
N ARG A 172 -7.38 -15.17 -5.49
CA ARG A 172 -7.80 -14.05 -6.35
C ARG A 172 -6.60 -13.32 -6.90
N LEU A 173 -5.67 -12.91 -6.02
CA LEU A 173 -4.43 -12.24 -6.38
C LEU A 173 -3.61 -12.99 -7.44
N SER A 174 -3.56 -14.33 -7.39
CA SER A 174 -2.77 -15.11 -8.36
C SER A 174 -3.16 -14.90 -9.83
N SER A 175 -4.38 -14.43 -10.09
CA SER A 175 -4.86 -14.10 -11.43
C SER A 175 -4.53 -12.67 -11.89
N TYR A 176 -3.87 -11.88 -11.04
CA TYR A 176 -3.57 -10.45 -11.26
C TYR A 176 -2.08 -10.14 -11.03
N LEU A 177 -1.21 -11.07 -11.46
CA LEU A 177 0.24 -11.00 -11.24
C LEU A 177 1.05 -10.55 -12.45
N GLU A 178 0.40 -10.21 -13.57
CA GLU A 178 1.09 -9.76 -14.80
C GLU A 178 1.91 -8.49 -14.51
N ALA A 179 1.31 -7.54 -13.79
CA ALA A 179 2.01 -6.44 -13.16
C ALA A 179 1.48 -6.21 -11.74
N THR A 180 2.38 -5.84 -10.82
CA THR A 180 2.01 -5.49 -9.45
C THR A 180 2.69 -4.20 -9.05
N TYR A 181 1.92 -3.30 -8.44
CA TYR A 181 2.36 -1.98 -7.99
C TYR A 181 2.18 -1.82 -6.48
N TYR A 182 3.00 -0.96 -5.88
CA TYR A 182 3.09 -0.73 -4.44
C TYR A 182 3.01 0.76 -4.16
N VAL A 183 1.90 1.23 -3.59
CA VAL A 183 1.61 2.65 -3.42
C VAL A 183 1.66 3.03 -1.94
N ALA A 184 2.44 4.05 -1.63
CA ALA A 184 2.44 4.69 -0.32
C ALA A 184 1.42 5.83 -0.26
N ILE A 185 0.48 5.79 0.69
CA ILE A 185 -0.45 6.90 0.97
C ILE A 185 -0.05 7.56 2.29
N VAL A 186 0.38 8.82 2.25
CA VAL A 186 1.14 9.41 3.38
C VAL A 186 0.85 10.90 3.64
N PRO A 187 1.05 11.40 4.87
CA PRO A 187 0.79 12.78 5.27
C PRO A 187 2.02 13.65 4.97
N GLU A 188 2.38 13.74 3.69
CA GLU A 188 3.50 14.54 3.22
C GLU A 188 3.13 15.19 1.88
N LEU A 189 3.68 16.37 1.59
CA LEU A 189 3.42 17.08 0.35
C LEU A 189 3.95 16.31 -0.87
N SER A 190 3.20 16.33 -1.97
CA SER A 190 3.54 15.62 -3.21
C SER A 190 4.90 16.04 -3.76
N ALA A 191 5.28 17.31 -3.65
CA ALA A 191 6.61 17.80 -4.06
C ALA A 191 7.76 17.22 -3.22
N THR A 192 7.53 16.99 -1.91
CA THR A 192 8.50 16.33 -1.03
C THR A 192 8.61 14.86 -1.36
N LEU A 193 7.47 14.20 -1.64
CA LEU A 193 7.43 12.80 -2.07
C LEU A 193 8.15 12.61 -3.41
N ASP A 194 7.90 13.48 -4.40
CA ASP A 194 8.57 13.50 -5.69
C ASP A 194 10.10 13.47 -5.52
N ARG A 195 10.62 14.41 -4.72
CA ARG A 195 12.05 14.53 -4.44
C ARG A 195 12.57 13.27 -3.73
N PHE A 196 11.88 12.81 -2.69
CA PHE A 196 12.30 11.63 -1.94
C PHE A 196 12.37 10.39 -2.84
N PHE A 197 11.34 10.13 -3.64
CA PHE A 197 11.32 8.94 -4.49
C PHE A 197 12.41 9.00 -5.58
N LYS A 198 12.57 10.14 -6.26
CA LYS A 198 13.53 10.30 -7.37
C LYS A 198 14.98 10.39 -6.90
N ASP A 199 15.23 11.11 -5.82
CA ASP A 199 16.60 11.49 -5.43
C ASP A 199 17.16 10.63 -4.30
N GLU A 200 16.31 10.09 -3.43
CA GLU A 200 16.74 9.29 -2.27
C GLU A 200 16.43 7.80 -2.45
N LEU A 201 15.17 7.43 -2.70
CA LEU A 201 14.76 6.03 -2.79
C LEU A 201 15.38 5.33 -4.01
N ALA A 202 15.43 6.01 -5.16
CA ALA A 202 15.99 5.47 -6.41
C ALA A 202 17.46 5.07 -6.31
N GLN A 203 18.22 5.75 -5.44
CA GLN A 203 19.68 5.59 -5.33
C GLN A 203 20.08 4.47 -4.38
N VAL A 204 19.12 3.87 -3.67
CA VAL A 204 19.39 2.89 -2.61
C VAL A 204 19.33 1.48 -3.15
N SER A 205 20.48 0.79 -3.08
CA SER A 205 20.58 -0.65 -3.33
C SER A 205 20.62 -1.42 -2.01
N LEU A 206 19.66 -2.32 -1.81
CA LEU A 206 19.58 -3.19 -0.63
C LEU A 206 19.93 -4.63 -1.00
N VAL A 207 21.23 -4.89 -1.14
CA VAL A 207 21.75 -6.20 -1.57
C VAL A 207 21.25 -7.37 -0.71
N ASP A 208 21.05 -7.14 0.59
CA ASP A 208 20.56 -8.17 1.52
C ASP A 208 19.03 -8.30 1.55
N TYR A 209 18.30 -7.56 0.72
CA TYR A 209 16.84 -7.58 0.63
C TYR A 209 16.43 -8.10 -0.75
N PRO A 210 16.28 -9.42 -0.90
CA PRO A 210 15.90 -9.99 -2.19
C PRO A 210 14.54 -9.44 -2.61
N GLU A 211 14.32 -9.30 -3.92
CA GLU A 211 13.13 -8.68 -4.51
C GLU A 211 12.88 -7.21 -4.11
N TRP A 212 13.81 -6.52 -3.44
CA TRP A 212 13.74 -5.07 -3.28
C TRP A 212 13.91 -4.41 -4.65
N ASN A 213 12.81 -3.94 -5.22
CA ASN A 213 12.79 -3.23 -6.49
C ASN A 213 11.77 -2.11 -6.45
N VAL A 214 12.25 -0.88 -6.53
CA VAL A 214 11.42 0.33 -6.42
C VAL A 214 10.71 0.67 -7.72
N ARG A 215 11.00 0.01 -8.85
CA ARG A 215 10.41 0.36 -10.17
C ARG A 215 8.88 0.35 -10.20
N SER A 216 8.25 -0.50 -9.39
CA SER A 216 6.79 -0.59 -9.29
C SER A 216 6.21 0.21 -8.12
N TYR A 217 7.03 1.02 -7.45
CA TYR A 217 6.60 1.82 -6.31
C TYR A 217 6.02 3.15 -6.79
N GLY A 218 4.93 3.55 -6.17
CA GLY A 218 4.31 4.85 -6.35
C GLY A 218 3.92 5.48 -5.02
N TYR A 219 3.37 6.68 -5.10
CA TYR A 219 2.86 7.37 -3.93
C TYR A 219 1.63 8.21 -4.26
N LEU A 220 0.92 8.57 -3.19
CA LEU A 220 -0.18 9.50 -3.20
C LEU A 220 -0.20 10.27 -1.87
N ALA A 221 -0.27 11.60 -1.93
CA ALA A 221 -0.40 12.39 -0.71
C ALA A 221 -1.86 12.37 -0.24
N TRP A 222 -2.09 12.40 1.08
CA TRP A 222 -3.46 12.56 1.59
C TRP A 222 -4.12 13.85 1.10
N SER A 223 -3.36 14.92 0.92
CA SER A 223 -3.86 16.17 0.33
C SER A 223 -4.43 15.96 -1.07
N ASP A 224 -3.78 15.11 -1.88
CA ASP A 224 -4.24 14.82 -3.25
C ASP A 224 -5.54 13.99 -3.23
N ILE A 225 -5.68 13.07 -2.28
CA ILE A 225 -6.92 12.31 -2.06
C ILE A 225 -8.04 13.25 -1.60
N LYS A 226 -7.77 14.17 -0.67
CA LYS A 226 -8.77 15.13 -0.22
C LYS A 226 -9.22 16.04 -1.37
N SER A 227 -8.27 16.59 -2.14
CA SER A 227 -8.61 17.39 -3.33
C SER A 227 -9.45 16.60 -4.33
N PHE A 228 -9.11 15.33 -4.58
CA PHE A 228 -9.96 14.44 -5.38
C PHE A 228 -11.38 14.31 -4.82
N CYS A 229 -11.53 14.15 -3.50
CA CYS A 229 -12.83 14.05 -2.85
C CYS A 229 -13.64 15.36 -2.98
N ASP A 230 -12.99 16.51 -2.81
CA ASP A 230 -13.60 17.84 -2.98
C ASP A 230 -14.10 18.04 -4.42
N GLU A 231 -13.25 17.75 -5.41
CA GLU A 231 -13.57 17.87 -6.83
C GLU A 231 -14.74 16.98 -7.28
N ASN A 232 -14.85 15.78 -6.68
CA ASN A 232 -15.87 14.78 -7.02
C ASN A 232 -17.05 14.75 -6.04
N ARG A 233 -17.09 15.67 -5.07
CA ARG A 233 -18.15 15.80 -4.06
C ARG A 233 -18.39 14.50 -3.27
N LEU A 234 -17.31 13.86 -2.84
CA LEU A 234 -17.35 12.67 -1.97
C LEU A 234 -17.57 13.09 -0.52
N GLU A 235 -18.76 13.65 -0.24
CA GLU A 235 -19.09 14.33 1.01
C GLU A 235 -18.95 13.42 2.24
N LYS A 236 -19.22 12.11 2.12
CA LYS A 236 -19.10 11.20 3.27
C LYS A 236 -17.63 11.01 3.65
N THR A 237 -16.77 10.86 2.65
CA THR A 237 -15.32 10.74 2.83
C THR A 237 -14.73 12.04 3.37
N LEU A 238 -15.18 13.20 2.88
CA LEU A 238 -14.72 14.50 3.36
C LEU A 238 -15.00 14.72 4.85
N ARG A 239 -16.16 14.30 5.36
CA ARG A 239 -16.46 14.35 6.81
C ARG A 239 -15.52 13.47 7.64
N VAL A 240 -15.08 12.33 7.07
CA VAL A 240 -14.08 11.48 7.73
C VAL A 240 -12.71 12.14 7.71
N PHE A 241 -12.35 12.88 6.65
CA PHE A 241 -11.15 13.73 6.66
C PHE A 241 -11.22 14.80 7.75
N GLU A 242 -12.35 15.50 7.90
CA GLU A 242 -12.55 16.53 8.93
C GLU A 242 -12.35 15.98 10.35
N LEU A 243 -12.93 14.81 10.65
CA LEU A 243 -12.74 14.16 11.96
C LEU A 243 -11.27 13.84 12.26
N ASN A 244 -10.48 13.51 11.23
CA ASN A 244 -9.11 13.03 11.35
C ASN A 244 -8.05 14.10 11.02
N GLU A 245 -8.43 15.38 10.88
CA GLU A 245 -7.57 16.47 10.41
C GLU A 245 -6.21 16.53 11.13
N GLY A 246 -6.18 16.37 12.46
CA GLY A 246 -4.94 16.39 13.27
C GLY A 246 -3.97 15.24 13.03
N GLN A 247 -4.33 14.24 12.22
CA GLN A 247 -3.49 13.09 11.86
C GLN A 247 -3.02 13.13 10.40
N ILE A 248 -3.73 13.87 9.54
CA ILE A 248 -3.52 13.85 8.10
C ILE A 248 -2.53 14.94 7.64
N TYR A 249 -2.36 15.99 8.47
CA TYR A 249 -1.51 17.17 8.18
C TYR A 249 -0.37 17.39 9.20
#